data_AF-A0A6I3IH86-F1
#
_entry.id   AF-A0A6I3IH86-F1
#
_cell.length_a   1.000
_cell.length_b   1.000
_cell.length_c   1.000
_cell.angle_alpha   90.00
_cell.angle_beta   90.00
_cell.angle_gamma   90.00
#
_symmetry.space_group_name_H-M   'P 1'
#
loop_
_entity.id
_entity.type
_entity.pdbx_description
1 polymer ?
#
loop_
_entity_poly.entity_id
_entity_poly.type
_entity_poly.pdbx_seq_one_letter_code
_entity_poly.pdbx_strand_id
1 'polypeptide(L)'
;MTPARLPDEVRVELERVVRRWQQLPLDHALRAAGPVRALAQALADEVADAEARPRVTLPELGPATLLHQLQVCVYDASRYAAARLHPEERQAGGIRDLAERLAQVRRQIS
;
A
#
# COMPACT_ATOMS: atom_id res chain seq x y z
N MET A 1 -18.71 -2.70 -13.67
CA MET A 1 -18.08 -3.14 -12.41
C MET A 1 -17.52 -1.87 -11.74
N THR A 2 -18.18 -1.35 -10.71
CA THR A 2 -17.71 -0.13 -10.01
C THR A 2 -16.42 -0.51 -9.26
N PRO A 3 -15.30 0.21 -9.44
CA PRO A 3 -14.09 -0.11 -8.69
C PRO A 3 -14.41 -0.01 -7.20
N ALA A 4 -14.00 -1.03 -6.43
CA ALA A 4 -14.20 -1.03 -4.99
C ALA A 4 -13.53 0.21 -4.41
N ARG A 5 -14.29 1.05 -3.71
CA ARG A 5 -13.76 2.24 -3.06
C ARG A 5 -12.90 1.80 -1.87
N LEU A 6 -11.71 2.38 -1.74
CA LEU A 6 -10.87 2.19 -0.56
C LEU A 6 -11.62 2.65 0.70
N PRO A 7 -11.50 1.93 1.84
CA PRO A 7 -11.94 2.46 3.13
C PRO A 7 -11.32 3.82 3.40
N ASP A 8 -12.07 4.73 4.05
CA ASP A 8 -11.69 6.13 4.17
C ASP A 8 -10.35 6.34 4.90
N GLU A 9 -10.06 5.56 5.94
CA GLU A 9 -8.80 5.64 6.70
C GLU A 9 -7.58 5.32 5.81
N VAL A 10 -7.67 4.25 5.02
CA VAL A 10 -6.63 3.84 4.07
C VAL A 10 -6.49 4.87 2.95
N ARG A 11 -7.61 5.36 2.41
CA ARG A 11 -7.63 6.39 1.38
C ARG A 11 -6.94 7.66 1.86
N VAL A 12 -7.26 8.14 3.05
CA VAL A 12 -6.68 9.36 3.64
C VAL A 12 -5.17 9.21 3.84
N GLU A 13 -4.70 8.12 4.44
CA GLU A 13 -3.25 7.93 4.62
C GLU A 13 -2.51 7.72 3.30
N LEU A 14 -3.11 7.02 2.32
CA LEU A 14 -2.53 6.88 0.99
C LEU A 14 -2.41 8.25 0.29
N GLU A 15 -3.45 9.10 0.34
CA GLU A 15 -3.41 10.46 -0.21
C GLU A 15 -2.31 11.29 0.46
N ARG A 16 -2.10 11.14 1.77
CA ARG A 16 -1.02 11.83 2.51
C ARG A 16 0.37 11.35 2.07
N VAL A 17 0.56 10.04 1.88
CA VAL A 17 1.81 9.48 1.33
C VAL A 17 2.07 10.04 -0.07
N VAL A 18 1.06 10.02 -0.94
CA VAL A 18 1.15 10.52 -2.32
C VAL A 18 1.56 11.99 -2.34
N ARG A 19 0.86 12.84 -1.57
CA ARG A 19 1.18 14.27 -1.49
C ARG A 19 2.60 14.51 -0.98
N ARG A 20 3.02 13.78 0.06
CA ARG A 20 4.37 13.91 0.62
C ARG A 20 5.44 13.53 -0.40
N TRP A 21 5.24 12.42 -1.11
CA TRP A 21 6.16 11.92 -2.14
C TRP A 21 6.31 12.90 -3.30
N GLN A 22 5.20 13.48 -3.78
CA GLN A 22 5.21 14.47 -4.86
C GLN A 22 5.95 15.77 -4.50
N GLN A 23 6.08 16.07 -3.21
CA GLN A 23 6.81 17.24 -2.71
C GLN A 23 8.29 16.96 -2.46
N LEU A 24 8.76 15.72 -2.61
CA LEU A 24 10.15 15.38 -2.39
C LEU A 24 11.02 15.79 -3.58
N PRO A 25 12.17 16.46 -3.32
CA PRO A 25 13.25 16.52 -4.29
C PRO A 25 13.66 15.11 -4.73
N LEU A 26 14.07 14.96 -5.99
CA LEU A 26 14.36 13.66 -6.59
C LEU A 26 15.42 12.86 -5.81
N ASP A 27 16.47 13.53 -5.33
CA ASP A 27 17.53 12.91 -4.55
C ASP A 27 17.01 12.35 -3.21
N HIS A 28 16.05 13.05 -2.57
CA HIS A 28 15.39 12.56 -1.37
C HIS A 28 14.44 11.41 -1.68
N ALA A 29 13.68 11.48 -2.78
CA ALA A 29 12.82 10.38 -3.22
C ALA A 29 13.61 9.09 -3.47
N LEU A 30 14.82 9.20 -4.05
CA LEU A 30 15.73 8.06 -4.23
C LEU A 30 16.16 7.44 -2.89
N ARG A 31 16.52 8.26 -1.90
CA ARG A 31 16.87 7.78 -0.55
C ARG A 31 15.67 7.17 0.19
N ALA A 32 14.49 7.72 -0.02
CA ALA A 32 13.24 7.30 0.61
C ALA A 32 12.56 6.10 -0.10
N ALA A 33 13.08 5.64 -1.24
CA ALA A 33 12.47 4.58 -2.03
C ALA A 33 12.47 3.20 -1.33
N GLY A 34 13.48 2.90 -0.50
CA GLY A 34 13.62 1.61 0.17
C GLY A 34 12.39 1.22 0.99
N PRO A 35 11.97 2.03 1.99
CA PRO A 35 10.77 1.76 2.79
C PRO A 35 9.48 1.66 1.97
N VAL A 36 9.32 2.48 0.94
CA VAL A 36 8.14 2.43 0.06
C VAL A 36 8.11 1.13 -0.75
N ARG A 37 9.26 0.70 -1.30
CA ARG A 37 9.39 -0.58 -2.01
C ARG A 37 9.12 -1.76 -1.09
N ALA A 38 9.63 -1.73 0.14
CA ALA A 38 9.42 -2.77 1.12
C ALA A 38 7.93 -2.91 1.47
N LEU A 39 7.21 -1.80 1.69
CA LEU A 39 5.77 -1.86 1.94
C LEU A 39 5.00 -2.41 0.73
N ALA A 40 5.30 -1.93 -0.48
CA ALA A 40 4.65 -2.42 -1.69
C ALA A 40 4.86 -3.93 -1.88
N GLN A 41 6.09 -4.43 -1.70
CA GLN A 41 6.38 -5.87 -1.80
C GLN A 41 5.63 -6.67 -0.73
N ALA A 42 5.62 -6.21 0.52
CA ALA A 42 4.93 -6.91 1.60
C ALA A 42 3.42 -7.05 1.32
N LEU A 43 2.78 -5.99 0.83
CA LEU A 43 1.36 -6.03 0.45
C LEU A 43 1.11 -6.97 -0.73
N ALA A 44 1.99 -6.97 -1.74
CA ALA A 44 1.89 -7.89 -2.87
C ALA A 44 2.05 -9.36 -2.44
N ASP A 45 2.99 -9.64 -1.54
CA ASP A 45 3.24 -10.97 -0.97
C ASP A 45 2.03 -11.45 -0.15
N GLU A 46 1.48 -10.59 0.71
CA GLU A 46 0.30 -10.87 1.52
C GLU A 46 -0.91 -11.25 0.65
N VAL A 47 -1.14 -10.51 -0.45
CA VAL A 47 -2.21 -10.80 -1.42
C VAL A 47 -1.92 -12.10 -2.19
N ALA A 48 -0.67 -12.36 -2.57
CA ALA A 48 -0.30 -13.58 -3.27
C ALA A 48 -0.54 -14.82 -2.39
N ASP A 49 -0.08 -14.80 -1.14
CA ASP A 49 -0.30 -15.87 -0.16
C ASP A 49 -1.79 -16.14 0.06
N ALA A 50 -2.54 -15.06 0.24
CA ALA A 50 -3.99 -15.04 0.40
C ALA A 50 -4.75 -15.71 -0.76
N GLU A 51 -4.26 -15.52 -1.98
CA GLU A 51 -4.83 -16.08 -3.21
C GLU A 51 -4.19 -17.41 -3.62
N ALA A 52 -3.31 -17.98 -2.77
CA ALA A 52 -2.52 -19.17 -3.08
C ALA A 52 -1.75 -19.07 -4.42
N ARG A 53 -1.29 -17.87 -4.76
CA ARG A 53 -0.45 -17.59 -5.92
C ARG A 53 1.02 -17.51 -5.50
N PRO A 54 1.97 -17.84 -6.40
CA PRO A 54 3.38 -17.60 -6.14
C PRO A 54 3.64 -16.11 -5.89
N ARG A 55 4.45 -15.81 -4.87
CA ARG A 55 4.99 -14.46 -4.65
C ARG A 55 5.88 -14.07 -5.82
N VAL A 56 5.78 -12.82 -6.25
CA VAL A 56 6.57 -12.25 -7.36
C VAL A 56 7.22 -10.97 -6.87
N THR A 57 8.52 -10.83 -7.10
CA THR A 57 9.24 -9.60 -6.80
C THR A 57 8.75 -8.47 -7.70
N LEU A 58 8.36 -7.35 -7.09
CA LEU A 58 7.97 -6.16 -7.83
C LEU A 58 9.18 -5.60 -8.59
N PRO A 59 9.04 -5.24 -9.88
CA PRO A 59 10.13 -4.70 -10.66
C PRO A 59 10.61 -3.34 -10.11
N GLU A 60 11.91 -3.08 -10.19
CA GLU A 60 12.49 -1.80 -9.79
C GLU A 60 12.34 -0.74 -10.89
N LEU A 61 11.22 -0.01 -10.87
CA LEU A 61 10.86 0.96 -11.91
C LEU A 61 11.23 2.43 -11.56
N GLY A 62 12.09 2.63 -10.56
CA GLY A 62 12.49 3.96 -10.10
C GLY A 62 11.40 4.75 -9.34
N PRO A 63 11.74 5.95 -8.82
CA PRO A 63 10.87 6.70 -7.91
C PRO A 63 9.62 7.30 -8.56
N ALA A 64 9.63 7.51 -9.89
CA ALA A 64 8.47 8.00 -10.62
C ALA A 64 7.32 6.99 -10.62
N THR A 65 7.64 5.70 -10.74
CA THR A 65 6.64 4.62 -10.83
C THR A 65 6.39 3.92 -9.50
N LEU A 66 7.34 3.98 -8.56
CA LEU A 66 7.24 3.31 -7.26
C LEU A 66 5.96 3.68 -6.48
N LEU A 67 5.55 4.95 -6.52
CA LEU A 67 4.32 5.37 -5.85
C LEU A 67 3.07 4.71 -6.46
N HIS A 68 3.05 4.54 -7.79
CA HIS A 68 1.96 3.84 -8.47
C HIS A 68 1.95 2.34 -8.14
N GLN A 69 3.13 1.71 -8.00
CA GLN A 69 3.22 0.34 -7.52
C GLN A 69 2.64 0.18 -6.12
N LEU A 70 2.97 1.10 -5.19
CA LEU A 70 2.36 1.12 -3.86
C LEU A 70 0.84 1.28 -3.92
N GLN A 71 0.32 2.20 -4.74
CA GLN A 71 -1.12 2.40 -4.89
C GLN A 71 -1.81 1.10 -5.31
N VAL A 72 -1.33 0.42 -6.35
CA VAL A 72 -1.89 -0.86 -6.80
C VAL A 72 -1.91 -1.89 -5.68
N CYS A 73 -0.79 -2.07 -4.96
CA CYS A 73 -0.71 -3.04 -3.87
C CYS A 73 -1.68 -2.72 -2.72
N VAL A 74 -1.91 -1.43 -2.43
CA VAL A 74 -2.89 -0.99 -1.43
C VAL A 74 -4.32 -1.27 -1.89
N TYR A 75 -4.63 -1.06 -3.18
CA TYR A 75 -5.94 -1.41 -3.74
C TYR A 75 -6.19 -2.92 -3.69
N ASP A 76 -5.19 -3.73 -4.04
CA ASP A 76 -5.30 -5.19 -4.00
C ASP A 76 -5.48 -5.69 -2.57
N ALA A 77 -4.66 -5.22 -1.61
CA ALA A 77 -4.78 -5.55 -0.20
C ALA A 77 -6.14 -5.12 0.38
N SER A 78 -6.63 -3.93 0.03
CA SER A 78 -7.94 -3.44 0.48
C SER A 78 -9.10 -4.23 -0.12
N ARG A 79 -9.01 -4.60 -1.40
CA ARG A 79 -10.01 -5.46 -2.06
C ARG A 79 -10.03 -6.84 -1.40
N TYR A 80 -8.87 -7.41 -1.09
CA TYR A 80 -8.78 -8.69 -0.42
C TYR A 80 -9.37 -8.63 1.00
N ALA A 81 -9.01 -7.61 1.78
CA ALA A 81 -9.59 -7.36 3.10
C ALA A 81 -11.13 -7.19 3.02
N ALA A 82 -11.65 -6.64 1.93
CA ALA A 82 -13.09 -6.47 1.70
C ALA A 82 -13.80 -7.75 1.20
N ALA A 83 -13.12 -8.67 0.52
CA ALA A 83 -13.75 -9.80 -0.19
C ALA A 83 -13.98 -11.07 0.67
N ARG A 84 -13.30 -11.23 1.81
CA ARG A 84 -13.32 -12.46 2.64
C ARG A 84 -14.14 -12.39 3.93
N LEU A 85 -15.10 -11.47 4.01
CA LEU A 85 -15.72 -11.13 5.28
C LEU A 85 -16.93 -11.99 5.59
N HIS A 86 -16.77 -12.85 6.59
CA HIS A 86 -17.84 -13.05 7.57
C HIS A 86 -17.91 -11.81 8.48
N PRO A 87 -19.10 -11.30 8.83
CA PRO A 87 -19.28 -9.93 9.33
C PRO A 87 -18.67 -9.62 10.71
N GLU A 88 -18.35 -10.63 11.53
CA GLU A 88 -18.19 -10.42 12.97
C GLU A 88 -16.74 -10.48 13.49
N GLU A 89 -15.76 -11.00 12.74
CA GLU A 89 -14.47 -11.36 13.36
C GLU A 89 -13.20 -10.65 12.85
N ARG A 90 -13.14 -10.00 11.68
CA ARG A 90 -11.80 -9.60 11.12
C ARG A 90 -11.70 -8.22 10.46
N GLN A 91 -12.74 -7.39 10.52
CA GLN A 91 -12.83 -6.16 9.73
C GLN A 91 -11.98 -4.98 10.23
N ALA A 92 -11.88 -4.80 11.56
CA ALA A 92 -11.32 -3.58 12.13
C ALA A 92 -9.79 -3.60 12.24
N GLY A 93 -9.18 -4.79 12.35
CA GLY A 93 -7.73 -4.93 12.50
C GLY A 93 -6.97 -4.68 11.21
N GLY A 94 -7.38 -5.31 10.10
CA GLY A 94 -6.63 -5.24 8.83
C GLY A 94 -6.66 -3.87 8.15
N ILE A 95 -7.81 -3.20 8.16
CA ILE A 95 -7.92 -1.85 7.57
C ILE A 95 -7.14 -0.81 8.38
N ARG A 96 -7.24 -0.88 9.71
CA ARG A 96 -6.46 -0.02 10.61
C ARG A 96 -4.97 -0.30 10.48
N ASP A 97 -4.55 -1.56 10.47
CA ASP A 97 -3.14 -1.95 10.28
C ASP A 97 -2.59 -1.42 8.95
N LEU A 98 -3.34 -1.55 7.86
CA LEU A 98 -2.94 -1.01 6.56
C LEU A 98 -2.78 0.53 6.60
N ALA A 99 -3.72 1.25 7.23
CA ALA A 99 -3.60 2.69 7.42
C ALA A 99 -2.40 3.07 8.29
N GLU A 100 -2.12 2.31 9.36
CA GLU A 100 -0.97 2.52 10.25
C GLU A 100 0.37 2.28 9.54
N ARG A 101 0.45 1.24 8.69
CA ARG A 101 1.62 0.96 7.84
C ARG A 101 1.87 2.09 6.84
N LEU A 102 0.81 2.63 6.23
CA LEU A 102 0.92 3.82 5.35
C LEU A 102 1.39 5.05 6.13
N ALA A 103 0.85 5.29 7.33
CA ALA A 103 1.28 6.37 8.20
C ALA A 103 2.75 6.21 8.63
N GLN A 104 3.21 4.98 8.88
CA GLN A 104 4.60 4.68 9.20
C GLN A 104 5.53 4.98 8.03
N VAL A 105 5.20 4.52 6.82
CA VAL A 105 5.98 4.85 5.62
C VAL A 105 6.00 6.36 5.39
N ARG A 106 4.87 7.06 5.57
CA ARG A 106 4.82 8.53 5.47
C ARG A 106 5.82 9.21 6.41
N ARG A 107 5.96 8.73 7.65
CA ARG A 107 6.94 9.25 8.63
C ARG A 107 8.38 9.00 8.19
N GLN A 108 8.65 7.85 7.55
CA GLN A 108 9.99 7.48 7.07
C GLN A 108 10.43 8.26 5.83
N ILE A 109 9.49 8.73 5.01
CA ILE A 109 9.80 9.55 3.82
C ILE A 109 9.74 11.06 4.11
N SER A 110 9.36 11.45 5.33
CA SER A 110 9.33 12.85 5.76
C SER A 110 10.71 13.38 6.05
#